data_AF-A0A378MVH5-F1
#
_entry.id   AF-A0A378MVH5-F1
#
_cell.length_a   1.000
_cell.length_b   1.000
_cell.length_c   1.000
_cell.angle_alpha   90.00
_cell.angle_beta   90.00
_cell.angle_gamma   90.00
#
_symmetry.space_group_name_H-M   'P 1'
#
loop_
_entity.id
_entity.type
_entity.pdbx_description
1 polymer ?
#
loop_
_entity_poly.entity_id
_entity_poly.type
_entity_poly.pdbx_seq_one_letter_code
_entity_poly.pdbx_strand_id
1 'polypeptide(L)'
;MDTDDICLPSRFEKQIDFISKNPDVVLLGGQVEEFDETMSNSLGIKQVPINDDEIRISALLRNPFNHMAVAYKKSVIEHVGGYQHHLYMEDYNLWLRVITQKYEVYNLPDVLVNVRSGSAMYARRKGWNYIKSEYQLAKLKKELGLQSIISSSMFFILRALPRLLPRSLLGRLYKKLRKG
;
A
#
# COMPACT_ATOMS: atom_id res chain seq x y z
N MET A 1 -10.69 -6.12 -0.31
CA MET A 1 -11.02 -6.36 1.11
C MET A 1 -11.08 -7.86 1.24
N ASP A 2 -10.29 -8.40 2.15
CA ASP A 2 -10.21 -9.85 2.35
C ASP A 2 -11.40 -10.32 3.19
N THR A 3 -11.70 -11.61 3.19
CA THR A 3 -12.90 -12.16 3.86
C THR A 3 -12.84 -12.05 5.37
N ASP A 4 -11.68 -11.75 5.94
CA ASP A 4 -11.43 -11.62 7.38
C ASP A 4 -11.20 -10.17 7.85
N ASP A 5 -11.31 -9.19 6.95
CA ASP A 5 -11.31 -7.76 7.26
C ASP A 5 -12.71 -7.30 7.74
N ILE A 6 -12.75 -6.32 8.64
CA ILE A 6 -13.99 -5.68 9.12
C ILE A 6 -14.10 -4.28 8.52
N CYS A 7 -15.07 -4.09 7.62
CA CYS A 7 -15.43 -2.79 7.08
C CYS A 7 -16.14 -1.94 8.16
N LEU A 8 -15.64 -0.74 8.46
CA LEU A 8 -16.31 0.14 9.43
C LEU A 8 -17.61 0.72 8.84
N PRO A 9 -18.68 0.87 9.64
CA PRO A 9 -19.99 1.31 9.14
C PRO A 9 -19.96 2.64 8.38
N SER A 10 -19.13 3.59 8.82
CA SER A 10 -19.00 4.91 8.21
C SER A 10 -18.13 4.95 6.95
N ARG A 11 -17.54 3.82 6.50
CA ARG A 11 -16.59 3.81 5.38
C ARG A 11 -17.21 4.42 4.12
N PHE A 12 -18.32 3.85 3.67
CA PHE A 12 -18.92 4.25 2.40
C PHE A 12 -19.48 5.65 2.47
N GLU A 13 -20.10 6.03 3.59
CA GLU A 13 -20.56 7.40 3.83
C GLU A 13 -19.42 8.41 3.63
N LYS A 14 -18.28 8.22 4.29
CA LYS A 14 -17.12 9.12 4.18
C LYS A 14 -16.50 9.14 2.78
N GLN A 15 -16.36 7.96 2.16
CA GLN A 15 -15.79 7.86 0.81
C GLN A 15 -16.70 8.50 -0.24
N ILE A 16 -18.01 8.28 -0.17
CA ILE A 16 -18.99 8.86 -1.09
C ILE A 16 -19.06 10.37 -0.91
N ASP A 17 -19.13 10.86 0.33
CA ASP A 17 -19.16 12.29 0.63
C ASP A 17 -17.90 12.98 0.05
N PHE A 18 -16.71 12.43 0.30
CA PHE A 18 -15.47 12.98 -0.24
C PHE A 18 -15.45 12.99 -1.78
N ILE A 19 -15.77 11.87 -2.43
CA ILE A 19 -15.75 11.76 -3.90
C ILE A 19 -16.76 12.74 -4.52
N SER A 20 -17.93 12.92 -3.90
CA SER A 20 -18.96 13.84 -4.41
C SER A 20 -18.49 15.30 -4.42
N LYS A 21 -17.63 15.68 -3.46
CA LYS A 21 -17.05 17.02 -3.33
C LYS A 21 -15.75 17.20 -4.12
N ASN A 22 -15.08 16.10 -4.49
CA ASN A 22 -13.76 16.09 -5.13
C ASN A 22 -13.76 15.14 -6.35
N PRO A 23 -14.50 15.47 -7.44
CA PRO A 23 -14.70 14.57 -8.58
C PRO A 23 -13.44 14.25 -9.40
N ASP A 24 -12.37 15.03 -9.21
CA ASP A 24 -11.08 14.88 -9.89
C ASP A 24 -10.17 13.82 -9.21
N VAL A 25 -10.46 13.46 -7.96
CA VAL A 25 -9.74 12.38 -7.26
C VAL A 25 -10.18 11.02 -7.81
N VAL A 26 -9.25 10.31 -8.45
CA VAL A 26 -9.56 9.04 -9.14
C VAL A 26 -9.28 7.80 -8.30
N LEU A 27 -8.46 7.95 -7.25
CA LEU A 27 -8.09 6.89 -6.32
C LEU A 27 -8.10 7.48 -4.91
N LEU A 28 -9.04 7.00 -4.10
CA LEU A 28 -9.25 7.41 -2.72
C LEU A 28 -8.98 6.22 -1.80
N GLY A 29 -7.98 6.31 -0.94
CA GLY A 29 -7.78 5.34 0.14
C GLY A 29 -8.19 5.87 1.51
N GLY A 30 -7.73 5.19 2.55
CA GLY A 30 -7.93 5.58 3.93
C GLY A 30 -7.01 4.81 4.86
N GLN A 31 -7.06 5.17 6.13
CA GLN A 31 -6.26 4.52 7.17
C GLN A 31 -6.91 3.19 7.56
N VAL A 32 -6.10 2.30 8.14
CA VAL A 32 -6.59 1.03 8.68
C VAL A 32 -6.06 0.82 10.07
N GLU A 33 -6.84 0.15 10.90
CA GLU A 33 -6.38 -0.33 12.21
C GLU A 33 -6.08 -1.81 12.08
N GLU A 34 -4.84 -2.23 12.39
CA GLU A 34 -4.54 -3.66 12.37
C GLU A 34 -4.76 -4.27 13.74
N PHE A 35 -5.40 -5.43 13.76
CA PHE A 35 -5.66 -6.25 14.95
C PHE A 35 -4.84 -7.53 14.92
N ASP A 36 -4.78 -8.23 16.05
CA ASP A 36 -4.16 -9.55 16.12
C ASP A 36 -4.93 -10.63 15.34
N GLU A 37 -4.37 -11.84 15.30
CA GLU A 37 -4.96 -12.97 14.59
C GLU A 37 -6.33 -13.41 15.14
N THR A 38 -6.77 -12.92 16.30
CA THR A 38 -8.09 -13.19 16.87
C THR A 38 -9.08 -12.04 16.68
N MET A 39 -8.62 -10.90 16.12
CA MET A 39 -9.35 -9.64 16.06
C MET A 39 -9.73 -9.06 17.44
N SER A 40 -9.10 -9.51 18.52
CA SER A 40 -9.46 -9.10 19.89
C SER A 40 -8.67 -7.89 20.37
N ASN A 41 -7.43 -7.75 19.92
CA ASN A 41 -6.53 -6.68 20.35
C ASN A 41 -6.08 -5.83 19.16
N SER A 42 -6.27 -4.51 19.28
CA SER A 42 -5.66 -3.57 18.35
C SER A 42 -4.13 -3.62 18.49
N LEU A 43 -3.46 -3.70 17.35
CA LEU A 43 -2.01 -3.56 17.22
C LEU A 43 -1.63 -2.11 16.85
N GLY A 44 -2.62 -1.24 16.59
CA GLY A 44 -2.48 0.19 16.28
C GLY A 44 -2.93 0.56 14.86
N ILE A 45 -2.89 1.86 14.54
CA ILE A 45 -3.25 2.38 13.22
C ILE A 45 -2.06 2.27 12.27
N LYS A 46 -2.28 1.73 11.07
CA LYS A 46 -1.32 1.76 9.97
C LYS A 46 -1.63 2.96 9.08
N GLN A 47 -0.87 4.02 9.30
CA GLN A 47 -1.03 5.25 8.55
C GLN A 47 -0.31 5.24 7.20
N VAL A 48 -0.95 5.82 6.20
CA VAL A 48 -0.43 6.12 4.86
C VAL A 48 -0.57 7.63 4.59
N PRO A 49 0.31 8.23 3.77
CA PRO A 49 0.28 9.67 3.46
C PRO A 49 -1.08 10.11 2.93
N ILE A 50 -1.51 11.32 3.27
CA ILE A 50 -2.88 11.80 2.99
C ILE A 50 -2.94 12.52 1.65
N ASN A 51 -2.04 13.48 1.45
CA ASN A 51 -2.09 14.39 0.30
C ASN A 51 -1.35 13.81 -0.90
N ASP A 52 -1.73 14.25 -2.11
CA ASP A 52 -1.19 13.75 -3.38
C ASP A 52 0.35 13.82 -3.43
N ASP A 53 0.95 14.94 -3.05
CA ASP A 53 2.41 15.12 -3.04
C ASP A 53 3.11 14.11 -2.11
N GLU A 54 2.59 13.93 -0.90
CA GLU A 54 3.12 12.98 0.08
C GLU A 54 2.95 11.53 -0.40
N ILE A 55 1.81 11.23 -1.05
CA ILE A 55 1.53 9.94 -1.67
C ILE A 55 2.56 9.64 -2.76
N ARG A 56 2.80 10.59 -3.66
CA ARG A 56 3.78 10.46 -4.76
C ARG A 56 5.20 10.24 -4.23
N ILE A 57 5.60 10.99 -3.21
CA ILE A 57 6.91 10.81 -2.55
C ILE A 57 6.99 9.44 -1.89
N SER A 58 5.97 9.04 -1.13
CA SER A 58 5.96 7.76 -0.42
C SER A 58 5.94 6.57 -1.38
N ALA A 59 5.28 6.69 -2.54
CA ALA A 59 5.21 5.67 -3.59
C ALA A 59 6.58 5.29 -4.16
N LEU A 60 7.60 6.14 -3.98
CA LEU A 60 8.97 5.81 -4.35
C LEU A 60 9.60 4.77 -3.41
N LEU A 61 9.15 4.72 -2.15
CA LEU A 61 9.71 3.84 -1.12
C LEU A 61 8.75 2.71 -0.70
N ARG A 62 7.45 2.94 -0.56
CA ARG A 62 6.47 1.97 -0.03
C ARG A 62 5.09 2.16 -0.69
N ASN A 63 4.24 1.13 -0.61
CA ASN A 63 2.89 1.24 -1.14
C ASN A 63 2.15 2.34 -0.35
N PRO A 64 1.70 3.42 -1.02
CA PRO A 64 1.11 4.57 -0.36
C PRO A 64 -0.39 4.42 -0.08
N PHE A 65 -0.98 3.25 -0.39
CA PHE A 65 -2.38 2.95 -0.13
C PHE A 65 -2.54 1.68 0.69
N ASN A 66 -3.54 1.67 1.56
CA ASN A 66 -4.06 0.46 2.17
C ASN A 66 -5.08 -0.17 1.21
N HIS A 67 -4.68 -1.20 0.46
CA HIS A 67 -5.49 -1.81 -0.61
C HIS A 67 -6.93 -2.16 -0.21
N MET A 68 -7.14 -2.69 0.99
CA MET A 68 -8.48 -3.02 1.52
C MET A 68 -9.41 -1.81 1.70
N ALA A 69 -8.85 -0.61 1.84
CA ALA A 69 -9.54 0.64 2.15
C ALA A 69 -9.71 1.57 0.93
N VAL A 70 -9.28 1.14 -0.27
CA VAL A 70 -9.41 1.97 -1.48
C VAL A 70 -10.82 1.96 -2.07
N ALA A 71 -11.17 3.07 -2.72
CA ALA A 71 -12.23 3.25 -3.69
C ALA A 71 -11.63 3.99 -4.89
N TYR A 72 -12.05 3.68 -6.11
CA TYR A 72 -11.45 4.25 -7.32
C TYR A 72 -12.43 4.39 -8.47
N LYS A 73 -12.09 5.26 -9.42
CA LYS A 73 -12.81 5.43 -10.68
C LYS A 73 -12.51 4.24 -11.59
N LYS A 74 -13.52 3.40 -11.83
CA LYS A 74 -13.37 2.16 -12.62
C LYS A 74 -12.73 2.39 -13.99
N SER A 75 -13.18 3.42 -14.72
CA SER A 75 -12.66 3.74 -16.06
C SER A 75 -11.17 4.05 -16.07
N VAL A 76 -10.64 4.66 -15.00
CA VAL A 76 -9.21 4.94 -14.85
C VAL A 76 -8.42 3.64 -14.63
N ILE A 77 -8.93 2.74 -13.78
CA ILE A 77 -8.30 1.44 -13.54
C ILE A 77 -8.27 0.59 -14.81
N GLU A 78 -9.36 0.57 -15.56
CA GLU A 78 -9.43 -0.12 -16.86
C GLU A 78 -8.46 0.50 -17.86
N HIS A 79 -8.40 1.83 -17.94
CA HIS A 79 -7.50 2.56 -18.84
C HIS A 79 -6.02 2.25 -18.59
N VAL A 80 -5.60 2.16 -17.32
CA VAL A 80 -4.21 1.81 -17.00
C VAL A 80 -3.92 0.32 -17.13
N GLY A 81 -4.93 -0.52 -17.43
CA GLY A 81 -4.79 -1.95 -17.71
C GLY A 81 -5.07 -2.89 -16.53
N GLY A 82 -5.84 -2.46 -15.53
CA GLY A 82 -6.32 -3.29 -14.42
C GLY A 82 -5.22 -3.92 -13.56
N TYR A 83 -5.56 -4.93 -12.75
CA TYR A 83 -4.55 -5.68 -11.99
C TYR A 83 -3.70 -6.53 -12.92
N GLN A 84 -2.38 -6.44 -12.75
CA GLN A 84 -1.41 -7.28 -13.44
C GLN A 84 -0.73 -8.21 -12.45
N HIS A 85 -0.36 -9.40 -12.91
CA HIS A 85 0.36 -10.34 -12.08
C HIS A 85 1.71 -9.74 -11.65
N HIS A 86 1.89 -9.61 -10.35
CA HIS A 86 3.12 -9.19 -9.71
C HIS A 86 3.09 -9.74 -8.29
N LEU A 87 3.56 -10.97 -8.13
CA LEU A 87 3.47 -11.74 -6.90
C LEU A 87 3.70 -10.89 -5.63
N TYR A 88 2.68 -10.77 -4.78
CA TYR A 88 2.65 -10.00 -3.51
C TYR A 88 2.49 -8.48 -3.61
N MET A 89 2.55 -7.90 -4.81
CA MET A 89 2.60 -6.45 -5.03
C MET A 89 1.73 -6.02 -6.22
N GLU A 90 0.68 -6.78 -6.52
CA GLU A 90 -0.29 -6.49 -7.57
C GLU A 90 -0.95 -5.11 -7.37
N ASP A 91 -1.27 -4.78 -6.12
CA ASP A 91 -1.84 -3.51 -5.72
C ASP A 91 -0.86 -2.34 -5.90
N TYR A 92 0.37 -2.49 -5.42
CA TYR A 92 1.40 -1.47 -5.54
C TYR A 92 1.74 -1.20 -7.00
N ASN A 93 1.84 -2.26 -7.82
CA ASN A 93 2.00 -2.12 -9.26
C ASN A 93 0.90 -1.24 -9.86
N LEU A 94 -0.36 -1.56 -9.58
CA LEU A 94 -1.50 -0.81 -10.10
C LEU A 94 -1.46 0.66 -9.69
N TRP A 95 -1.22 0.95 -8.40
CA TRP A 95 -1.22 2.32 -7.90
C TRP A 95 -0.09 3.15 -8.50
N LEU A 96 1.10 2.56 -8.73
CA LEU A 96 2.17 3.26 -9.44
C LEU A 96 1.75 3.66 -10.86
N ARG A 97 1.08 2.77 -11.59
CA ARG A 97 0.57 3.10 -12.93
C ARG A 97 -0.47 4.21 -12.89
N VAL A 98 -1.41 4.19 -11.93
CA VAL A 98 -2.38 5.28 -11.74
C VAL A 98 -1.68 6.61 -11.43
N ILE A 99 -0.75 6.62 -10.47
CA ILE A 99 -0.01 7.82 -10.07
C ILE A 99 0.73 8.45 -11.27
N THR A 100 1.31 7.63 -12.15
CA THR A 100 2.08 8.13 -13.30
C THR A 100 1.24 8.80 -14.39
N GLN A 101 -0.08 8.58 -14.40
CA GLN A 101 -1.01 9.29 -15.29
C GLN A 101 -1.32 10.71 -14.82
N LYS A 102 -0.73 11.16 -13.70
CA LYS A 102 -0.93 12.51 -13.11
C LYS A 102 -2.37 12.82 -12.70
N TYR A 103 -3.21 11.80 -12.50
CA TYR A 103 -4.49 11.98 -11.83
C TYR A 103 -4.29 12.36 -10.36
N GLU A 104 -5.26 13.06 -9.79
CA GLU A 104 -5.29 13.35 -8.36
C GLU A 104 -5.64 12.08 -7.56
N VAL A 105 -4.89 11.86 -6.48
CA VAL A 105 -5.12 10.75 -5.55
C VAL A 105 -5.06 11.24 -4.12
N TYR A 106 -5.78 10.55 -3.22
CA TYR A 106 -5.92 11.00 -1.83
C TYR A 106 -6.11 9.81 -0.89
N ASN A 107 -5.74 9.96 0.40
CA ASN A 107 -6.16 9.05 1.46
C ASN A 107 -6.91 9.82 2.54
N LEU A 108 -8.09 9.35 2.93
CA LEU A 108 -8.79 9.91 4.09
C LEU A 108 -7.95 9.75 5.37
N PRO A 109 -7.99 10.72 6.30
CA PRO A 109 -7.35 10.60 7.62
C PRO A 109 -8.04 9.55 8.50
N ASP A 110 -9.27 9.17 8.16
CA ASP A 110 -10.09 8.22 8.90
C ASP A 110 -9.62 6.78 8.76
N VAL A 111 -9.76 6.02 9.85
CA VAL A 111 -9.76 4.56 9.79
C VAL A 111 -11.04 4.12 9.11
N LEU A 112 -10.92 3.30 8.06
CA LEU A 112 -12.06 2.80 7.28
C LEU A 112 -12.27 1.29 7.41
N VAL A 113 -11.22 0.56 7.78
CA VAL A 113 -11.21 -0.91 7.84
C VAL A 113 -10.35 -1.36 9.02
N ASN A 114 -10.84 -2.32 9.77
CA ASN A 114 -10.06 -3.06 10.75
C ASN A 114 -9.56 -4.34 10.10
N VAL A 115 -8.25 -4.58 10.13
CA VAL A 115 -7.61 -5.67 9.38
C VAL A 115 -6.92 -6.65 10.28
N ARG A 116 -7.00 -7.93 9.92
CA ARG A 116 -6.27 -8.97 10.63
C ARG A 116 -4.80 -8.90 10.25
N SER A 117 -3.95 -8.71 11.24
CA SER A 117 -2.50 -8.69 11.12
C SER A 117 -1.89 -9.64 12.13
N GLY A 118 -0.61 -9.94 11.99
CA GLY A 118 0.02 -10.94 12.83
C GLY A 118 1.37 -11.41 12.35
N SER A 119 2.01 -12.21 13.19
CA SER A 119 3.34 -12.75 12.93
C SER A 119 3.39 -13.58 11.64
N ALA A 120 2.31 -14.30 11.34
CA ALA A 120 2.16 -15.09 10.12
C ALA A 120 2.14 -14.22 8.86
N MET A 121 1.52 -13.03 8.89
CA MET A 121 1.53 -12.09 7.77
C MET A 121 2.96 -11.60 7.48
N TYR A 122 3.72 -11.23 8.51
CA TYR A 122 5.10 -10.77 8.34
C TYR A 122 6.05 -11.90 7.91
N ALA A 123 5.82 -13.12 8.39
CA ALA A 123 6.62 -14.29 8.02
C ALA A 123 6.53 -14.64 6.54
N ARG A 124 5.43 -14.27 5.86
CA ARG A 124 5.24 -14.42 4.41
C ARG A 124 6.01 -13.38 3.59
N ARG A 125 6.45 -12.27 4.20
CA ARG A 125 7.13 -11.15 3.52
C ARG A 125 8.66 -11.25 3.54
N LYS A 126 9.20 -12.43 3.24
CA LYS A 126 10.66 -12.70 3.24
C LYS A 126 11.08 -13.69 2.16
N GLY A 127 12.39 -13.83 1.95
CA GLY A 127 12.98 -14.85 1.09
C GLY A 127 13.00 -14.50 -0.40
N TRP A 128 13.52 -15.44 -1.20
CA TRP A 128 13.89 -15.21 -2.60
C TRP A 128 12.73 -14.80 -3.50
N ASN A 129 11.54 -15.39 -3.34
CA ASN A 129 10.38 -15.01 -4.14
C ASN A 129 9.97 -13.55 -3.90
N TYR A 130 10.05 -13.09 -2.64
CA TYR A 130 9.76 -11.71 -2.30
C TYR A 130 10.83 -10.76 -2.86
N ILE A 131 12.12 -11.13 -2.80
CA ILE A 131 13.21 -10.34 -3.40
C ILE A 131 13.04 -10.24 -4.93
N LYS A 132 12.63 -11.32 -5.61
CA LYS A 132 12.30 -11.29 -7.05
C LYS A 132 11.16 -10.31 -7.35
N SER A 133 10.13 -10.28 -6.51
CA SER A 133 9.05 -9.28 -6.63
C SER A 133 9.57 -7.85 -6.38
N GLU A 134 10.39 -7.61 -5.35
CA GLU A 134 11.01 -6.28 -5.14
C GLU A 134 11.84 -5.84 -6.37
N TYR A 135 12.50 -6.77 -7.06
CA TYR A 135 13.23 -6.49 -8.30
C TYR A 135 12.28 -6.15 -9.47
N GLN A 136 11.18 -6.88 -9.63
CA GLN A 136 10.13 -6.54 -10.61
C GLN A 136 9.55 -5.15 -10.34
N LEU A 137 9.32 -4.79 -9.08
CA LEU A 137 8.87 -3.46 -8.68
C LEU A 137 9.90 -2.37 -9.05
N ALA A 138 11.18 -2.62 -8.82
CA ALA A 138 12.25 -1.68 -9.17
C ALA A 138 12.33 -1.45 -10.69
N LYS A 139 12.17 -2.51 -11.49
CA LYS A 139 12.07 -2.45 -12.95
C LYS A 139 10.86 -1.62 -13.40
N LEU A 140 9.69 -1.89 -12.80
CA LEU A 140 8.46 -1.15 -13.08
C LEU A 140 8.62 0.35 -12.80
N LYS A 141 9.19 0.73 -11.65
CA LYS A 141 9.42 2.15 -11.32
C LYS A 141 10.31 2.86 -12.32
N LYS A 142 11.30 2.16 -12.88
CA LYS A 142 12.14 2.68 -13.96
C LYS A 142 11.35 2.82 -15.26
N GLU A 143 10.60 1.79 -15.65
CA GLU A 143 9.77 1.78 -16.87
C GLU A 143 8.72 2.89 -16.86
N LEU A 144 8.15 3.18 -15.69
CA LEU A 144 7.20 4.27 -15.48
C LEU A 144 7.85 5.65 -15.32
N GLY A 145 9.18 5.76 -15.39
CA GLY A 145 9.89 7.03 -15.25
C GLY A 145 9.86 7.66 -13.85
N LEU A 146 9.47 6.89 -12.82
CA LEU A 146 9.39 7.38 -11.44
C LEU A 146 10.78 7.49 -10.77
N GLN A 147 11.74 6.69 -11.23
CA GLN A 147 13.08 6.62 -10.66
C GLN A 147 14.14 6.41 -11.74
N SER A 148 15.29 7.05 -11.55
CA SER A 148 16.50 6.77 -12.32
C SER A 148 17.03 5.35 -12.02
N ILE A 149 17.91 4.83 -12.88
CA ILE A 149 18.54 3.51 -12.65
C ILE A 149 19.27 3.44 -11.29
N ILE A 150 19.93 4.53 -10.89
CA ILE A 150 20.69 4.62 -9.64
C ILE A 150 19.73 4.60 -8.45
N SER A 151 18.73 5.47 -8.46
CA SER A 151 17.75 5.55 -7.36
C SER A 151 16.95 4.26 -7.24
N SER A 152 16.44 3.70 -8.34
CA SER A 152 15.71 2.42 -8.35
C SER A 152 16.55 1.28 -7.74
N SER A 153 17.84 1.20 -8.09
CA SER A 153 18.76 0.20 -7.53
C SER A 153 18.98 0.40 -6.02
N MET A 154 19.15 1.64 -5.57
CA MET A 154 19.29 1.98 -4.14
C MET A 154 18.02 1.60 -3.35
N PHE A 155 16.83 1.97 -3.84
CA PHE A 155 15.55 1.64 -3.20
C PHE A 155 15.29 0.13 -3.19
N PHE A 156 15.68 -0.58 -4.25
CA PHE A 156 15.63 -2.05 -4.29
C PHE A 156 16.47 -2.65 -3.16
N ILE A 157 17.74 -2.25 -3.03
CA ILE A 157 18.64 -2.76 -1.97
C ILE A 157 18.04 -2.48 -0.59
N LEU A 158 17.59 -1.24 -0.34
CA LEU A 158 16.99 -0.83 0.92
C LEU A 158 15.78 -1.70 1.29
N ARG A 159 14.95 -2.07 0.31
CA ARG A 159 13.74 -2.89 0.51
C ARG A 159 14.03 -4.40 0.55
N ALA A 160 15.04 -4.87 -0.17
CA ALA A 160 15.40 -6.27 -0.27
C ALA A 160 16.22 -6.76 0.95
N LEU A 161 17.12 -5.93 1.50
CA LEU A 161 17.98 -6.31 2.62
C LEU A 161 17.19 -6.81 3.85
N PRO A 162 16.11 -6.15 4.31
CA PRO A 162 15.30 -6.67 5.42
C PRO A 162 14.69 -8.07 5.15
N ARG A 163 14.51 -8.45 3.89
CA ARG A 163 13.91 -9.74 3.49
C ARG A 163 14.83 -10.94 3.73
N LEU A 164 16.12 -10.68 3.99
CA LEU A 164 17.11 -11.68 4.35
C LEU A 164 17.20 -11.89 5.88
N LEU A 165 16.60 -11.01 6.68
CA LEU A 165 16.69 -11.08 8.14
C LEU A 165 15.90 -12.26 8.73
N PRO A 166 16.34 -12.81 9.88
CA PRO A 166 15.57 -13.78 10.66
C PRO A 166 14.19 -13.21 11.08
N ARG A 167 13.19 -14.09 11.22
CA ARG A 167 11.80 -13.72 11.52
C ARG A 167 11.66 -12.84 12.77
N SER A 168 12.42 -13.15 13.82
CA SER A 168 12.41 -12.43 15.10
C SER A 168 12.86 -10.97 14.95
N LEU A 169 13.86 -10.71 14.12
CA LEU A 169 14.39 -9.36 13.89
C LEU A 169 13.47 -8.54 13.00
N LEU A 170 12.90 -9.17 11.95
CA LEU A 170 11.94 -8.52 11.06
C LEU A 170 10.69 -8.05 11.81
N GLY A 171 10.15 -8.87 12.72
CA GLY A 171 9.02 -8.49 13.57
C GLY A 171 9.33 -7.30 14.49
N ARG A 172 10.56 -7.22 15.04
CA ARG A 172 11.00 -6.07 15.85
C ARG A 172 11.14 -4.79 15.02
N LEU A 173 11.66 -4.90 13.80
CA LEU A 173 11.78 -3.77 12.87
C LEU A 173 10.40 -3.19 12.52
N TYR A 174 9.43 -4.05 12.17
CA TYR A 174 8.08 -3.62 11.86
C TYR A 174 7.37 -2.98 13.06
N LYS A 175 7.54 -3.53 14.27
CA LYS A 175 6.99 -2.91 15.49
C LYS A 175 7.57 -1.51 15.76
N LYS A 176 8.86 -1.28 15.47
CA LYS A 176 9.49 0.04 15.61
C LYS A 176 9.00 1.03 14.55
N LEU A 177 8.93 0.61 13.28
CA LEU A 177 8.45 1.42 12.17
C LEU A 177 6.97 1.82 12.27
N ARG A 178 6.21 1.16 13.16
CA ARG A 178 4.80 1.46 13.43
C ARG A 178 4.60 2.54 14.52
N LYS A 179 5.62 2.77 15.36
CA LYS A 179 5.54 3.73 16.49
C LYS A 179 6.13 5.11 16.17
N GLY A 180 6.51 5.35 14.91
CA GLY A 180 7.07 6.63 14.45
C GLY A 180 6.46 7.05 13.13
#